data_AF-A0A2V7D494-F1
#
_entry.id   AF-A0A2V7D494-F1
#
_cell.length_a   1.000
_cell.length_b   1.000
_cell.length_c   1.000
_cell.angle_alpha   90.00
_cell.angle_beta   90.00
_cell.angle_gamma   90.00
#
_symmetry.space_group_name_H-M   'P 1'
#
loop_
_entity.id
_entity.type
_entity.pdbx_description
1 polymer ?
#
loop_
_entity_poly.entity_id
_entity_poly.type
_entity_poly.pdbx_seq_one_letter_code
_entity_poly.pdbx_strand_id
1 'polypeptide(L)'
;MTDAFVEAVTCATAARVADRCSNPNCRALTSGPHNDRRKSLTLGLAVHIAAASPSGRRYDPLLPDHEHGAYGNAIWLCRNCANLIDNDVVLYPASLLRSWKGAAEEKVGESTH
;
A
#
# COMPACT_ATOMS: atom_id res chain seq x y z
N MET A 1 6.22 -14.10 -13.76
CA MET A 1 6.10 -12.63 -13.66
C MET A 1 5.83 -12.33 -12.21
N THR A 2 6.76 -11.70 -11.50
CA THR A 2 6.68 -11.50 -10.05
C THR A 2 5.55 -10.55 -9.69
N ASP A 3 4.74 -10.91 -8.69
CA ASP A 3 3.64 -10.14 -8.09
C ASP A 3 4.17 -8.97 -7.23
N ALA A 4 5.21 -8.28 -7.71
CA ALA A 4 5.93 -7.23 -6.98
C ALA A 4 5.95 -5.94 -7.79
N PHE A 5 5.67 -4.82 -7.11
CA PHE A 5 5.82 -3.50 -7.69
C PHE A 5 7.29 -3.18 -7.96
N VAL A 6 7.55 -2.41 -9.02
CA VAL A 6 8.87 -1.80 -9.25
C VAL A 6 9.19 -0.81 -8.12
N GLU A 7 10.48 -0.59 -7.88
CA GLU A 7 10.96 0.26 -6.78
C GLU A 7 10.36 1.67 -6.82
N ALA A 8 10.27 2.27 -8.01
CA ALA A 8 9.68 3.59 -8.18
C ALA A 8 8.24 3.68 -7.65
N VAL A 9 7.41 2.66 -7.90
CA VAL A 9 6.02 2.60 -7.42
C VAL A 9 6.00 2.40 -5.91
N THR A 10 6.87 1.53 -5.38
CA THR A 10 7.00 1.29 -3.95
C THR A 10 7.36 2.58 -3.19
N CYS A 11 8.41 3.27 -3.63
CA CYS A 11 8.87 4.53 -3.05
C CYS A 11 7.82 5.63 -3.15
N ALA A 12 7.17 5.78 -4.32
CA ALA A 12 6.11 6.77 -4.49
C ALA A 12 4.91 6.49 -3.56
N THR A 13 4.48 5.23 -3.44
CA THR A 13 3.35 4.85 -2.58
C THR A 13 3.65 5.14 -1.10
N ALA A 14 4.87 4.86 -0.64
CA ALA A 14 5.30 5.16 0.73
C ALA A 14 5.37 6.67 1.00
N ALA A 15 6.01 7.44 0.11
CA ALA A 15 6.23 8.87 0.27
C ALA A 15 4.91 9.66 0.33
N ARG A 16 3.92 9.27 -0.49
CA ARG A 16 2.61 9.93 -0.53
C ARG A 16 1.81 9.85 0.76
N VAL A 17 2.12 8.87 1.61
CA VAL A 17 1.51 8.71 2.94
C VAL A 17 2.53 8.95 4.07
N ALA A 18 3.64 9.63 3.77
CA ALA A 18 4.70 9.99 4.70
C ALA A 18 5.23 8.79 5.50
N ASP A 19 5.44 7.65 4.82
CA ASP A 19 5.89 6.39 5.42
C ASP A 19 5.00 5.95 6.60
N ARG A 20 3.69 6.21 6.52
CA ARG A 20 2.72 5.73 7.51
C ARG A 20 1.77 4.73 6.90
N CYS A 21 1.45 3.70 7.67
CA CYS A 21 0.45 2.72 7.26
C CYS A 21 -0.86 3.41 6.87
N SER A 22 -1.43 3.01 5.73
CA SER A 22 -2.67 3.60 5.21
C SER A 22 -3.93 3.15 5.96
N ASN A 23 -3.85 2.09 6.77
CA ASN A 23 -4.96 1.71 7.65
C ASN A 23 -5.22 2.86 8.66
N PRO A 24 -6.43 3.46 8.66
CA PRO A 24 -6.74 4.64 9.46
C PRO A 24 -6.63 4.40 10.97
N ASN A 25 -6.85 3.15 11.43
CA ASN A 25 -6.74 2.77 12.83
C ASN A 25 -5.30 2.42 13.25
N CYS A 26 -4.38 2.25 12.28
CA CYS A 26 -2.99 1.90 12.56
C CYS A 26 -2.05 3.10 12.48
N ARG A 27 -1.93 3.73 11.30
CA ARG A 27 -1.03 4.88 11.02
C ARG A 27 0.42 4.75 11.52
N ALA A 28 0.88 3.52 11.79
CA ALA A 28 2.22 3.25 12.28
C ALA A 28 3.27 3.78 11.30
N LEU A 29 4.34 4.37 11.84
CA LEU A 29 5.53 4.70 11.05
C LEU A 29 6.16 3.41 10.53
N THR A 30 6.52 3.42 9.26
CA THR A 30 7.14 2.27 8.58
C THR A 30 8.57 2.55 8.15
N SER A 31 9.10 3.72 8.45
CA SER A 31 10.50 4.07 8.24
C SER A 31 11.21 4.30 9.58
N GLY A 32 12.49 3.97 9.63
CA GLY A 32 13.29 4.12 10.85
C GLY A 32 14.80 4.16 10.59
N PRO A 33 15.61 4.46 11.61
CA PRO A 33 17.06 4.53 11.48
C PRO A 33 17.66 3.13 11.25
N HIS A 34 18.74 3.06 10.47
CA HIS A 34 19.54 1.85 10.27
C HIS A 34 20.98 2.09 10.78
N ASN A 35 21.70 1.03 11.20
CA ASN A 35 23.08 1.16 11.70
C ASN A 35 24.06 1.68 10.64
N ASP A 36 23.82 1.35 9.37
CA ASP A 36 24.46 2.04 8.24
C ASP A 36 23.78 3.40 8.03
N ARG A 37 24.54 4.48 8.28
CA ARG A 37 24.06 5.88 8.17
C ARG A 37 23.55 6.27 6.79
N ARG A 38 23.87 5.49 5.74
CA ARG A 38 23.39 5.71 4.37
C ARG A 38 22.07 5.01 4.06
N LYS A 39 21.51 4.27 5.02
CA LYS A 39 20.30 3.46 4.84
C LYS A 39 19.24 3.84 5.87
N SER A 40 18.00 3.48 5.53
CA SER A 40 16.87 3.45 6.45
C SER A 40 16.34 2.03 6.58
N LEU A 41 15.65 1.77 7.69
CA LEU A 41 14.79 0.61 7.80
C LEU A 41 13.45 0.93 7.12
N THR A 42 12.93 -0.03 6.37
CA THR A 42 11.58 0.01 5.80
C THR A 42 10.82 -1.22 6.29
N LEU A 43 9.79 -0.98 7.11
CA LEU A 43 8.89 -1.97 7.71
C LEU A 43 7.55 -2.08 6.97
N GLY A 44 7.33 -1.19 6.00
CA GLY A 44 6.15 -1.14 5.16
C GLY A 44 6.36 -1.84 3.83
N LEU A 45 5.27 -2.06 3.13
CA LEU A 45 5.24 -2.64 1.80
C LEU A 45 4.10 -2.04 0.98
N ALA A 46 4.33 -1.93 -0.32
CA ALA A 46 3.27 -1.65 -1.29
C ALA A 46 2.51 -2.96 -1.55
N VAL A 47 1.20 -2.92 -1.38
CA VAL A 47 0.30 -4.07 -1.54
C VAL A 47 -0.67 -3.79 -2.68
N HIS A 48 -0.98 -4.81 -3.49
CA HIS A 48 -2.02 -4.72 -4.50
C HIS A 48 -3.40 -4.60 -3.84
N ILE A 49 -4.14 -3.57 -4.26
CA ILE A 49 -5.52 -3.35 -3.82
C ILE A 49 -6.44 -4.42 -4.43
N ALA A 50 -6.31 -4.70 -5.72
CA ALA A 50 -7.05 -5.72 -6.45
C ALA A 50 -6.11 -6.59 -7.29
N ALA A 51 -6.46 -7.86 -7.45
CA ALA A 51 -5.74 -8.77 -8.33
C ALA A 51 -6.30 -8.74 -9.75
N ALA A 52 -5.41 -8.89 -10.73
CA ALA A 52 -5.75 -9.08 -12.14
C ALA A 52 -6.11 -10.53 -12.49
N SER A 53 -5.68 -11.49 -11.66
CA SER A 53 -5.96 -12.91 -11.86
C SER A 53 -7.27 -13.31 -11.17
N PRO A 54 -8.16 -14.09 -11.81
CA PRO A 54 -9.35 -14.65 -11.17
C PRO A 54 -9.08 -15.43 -9.87
N SER A 55 -7.88 -16.01 -9.73
CA SER A 55 -7.46 -16.72 -8.53
C SER A 55 -6.86 -15.82 -7.44
N GLY A 56 -6.67 -14.52 -7.73
CA GLY A 56 -6.05 -13.57 -6.83
C GLY A 56 -7.02 -12.96 -5.83
N ARG A 57 -6.48 -12.45 -4.73
CA ARG A 57 -7.27 -11.77 -3.70
C ARG A 57 -7.91 -10.52 -4.28
N ARG A 58 -9.20 -10.29 -3.97
CA ARG A 58 -9.96 -9.14 -4.46
C ARG A 58 -9.87 -8.99 -5.99
N TYR A 59 -10.05 -10.11 -6.72
CA TYR A 59 -10.04 -10.10 -8.17
C TYR A 59 -11.01 -9.04 -8.72
N ASP A 60 -10.52 -8.20 -9.63
CA ASP A 60 -11.29 -7.16 -10.28
C ASP A 60 -11.15 -7.36 -11.81
N PRO A 61 -12.17 -7.92 -12.49
CA PRO A 61 -12.12 -8.19 -13.92
C PRO A 61 -12.06 -6.92 -14.77
N LEU A 62 -12.31 -5.75 -14.17
CA LEU A 62 -12.26 -4.45 -14.82
C LEU A 62 -10.95 -3.70 -14.52
N LEU A 63 -10.01 -4.32 -13.80
CA LEU A 63 -8.70 -3.74 -13.56
C LEU A 63 -7.94 -3.60 -14.89
N PRO A 64 -7.58 -2.38 -15.31
CA PRO A 64 -6.85 -2.21 -16.57
C PRO A 64 -5.44 -2.81 -16.50
N ASP A 65 -4.94 -3.36 -17.61
CA ASP A 65 -3.60 -3.97 -17.66
C ASP A 65 -2.48 -3.04 -17.20
N HIS A 66 -2.59 -1.74 -17.53
CA HIS A 66 -1.61 -0.74 -17.13
C HIS A 66 -1.63 -0.46 -15.62
N GLU A 67 -2.72 -0.78 -14.92
CA GLU A 67 -2.85 -0.60 -13.48
C GLU A 67 -2.29 -1.77 -12.66
N HIS A 68 -2.00 -2.93 -13.27
CA HIS A 68 -1.57 -4.13 -12.55
C HIS A 68 -0.34 -3.89 -11.66
N GLY A 69 0.65 -3.15 -12.18
CA GLY A 69 1.86 -2.76 -11.47
C GLY A 69 1.98 -1.26 -11.26
N ALA A 70 0.90 -0.49 -11.44
CA ALA A 70 0.94 0.96 -11.28
C ALA A 70 0.60 1.38 -9.86
N TYR A 71 0.94 2.64 -9.57
CA TYR A 71 0.63 3.25 -8.30
C TYR A 71 -0.88 3.26 -8.01
N GLY A 72 -1.78 3.37 -8.99
CA GLY A 72 -3.23 3.43 -8.76
C GLY A 72 -3.74 2.21 -7.98
N ASN A 73 -3.24 1.01 -8.32
CA ASN A 73 -3.53 -0.25 -7.63
C ASN A 73 -2.65 -0.54 -6.40
N ALA A 74 -1.75 0.36 -5.99
CA ALA A 74 -0.89 0.19 -4.82
C ALA A 74 -1.44 0.91 -3.58
N ILE A 75 -1.34 0.25 -2.41
CA ILE A 75 -1.55 0.84 -1.08
C ILE A 75 -0.35 0.54 -0.17
N TRP A 76 0.09 1.52 0.61
CA TRP A 76 1.20 1.35 1.55
C TRP A 76 0.71 0.91 2.93
N LEU A 77 1.17 -0.25 3.41
CA LEU A 77 0.77 -0.82 4.70
C LEU A 77 1.99 -1.30 5.51
N CYS A 78 1.87 -1.34 6.84
CA CYS A 78 2.82 -2.09 7.66
C CYS A 78 2.58 -3.60 7.46
N ARG A 79 3.57 -4.43 7.79
CA ARG A 79 3.49 -5.89 7.62
C ARG A 79 2.26 -6.53 8.29
N ASN A 80 1.88 -6.05 9.47
CA ASN A 80 0.74 -6.58 10.20
C ASN A 80 -0.59 -6.27 9.49
N CYS A 81 -0.77 -5.02 9.03
CA CYS A 81 -1.98 -4.65 8.29
C CYS A 81 -2.03 -5.29 6.91
N ALA A 82 -0.89 -5.47 6.23
CA ALA A 82 -0.85 -6.21 4.98
C ALA A 82 -1.31 -7.67 5.16
N ASN A 83 -0.83 -8.34 6.21
CA ASN A 83 -1.27 -9.70 6.54
C ASN A 83 -2.78 -9.75 6.90
N LEU A 84 -3.26 -8.79 7.70
CA LEU A 84 -4.65 -8.68 8.10
C LEU A 84 -5.60 -8.60 6.89
N ILE A 85 -5.33 -7.72 5.92
CA ILE A 85 -6.19 -7.55 4.75
C ILE A 85 -6.17 -8.75 3.81
N ASP A 86 -5.09 -9.53 3.84
CA ASP A 86 -4.94 -10.70 2.98
C ASP A 86 -5.62 -11.94 3.55
N ASN A 87 -5.74 -12.03 4.88
CA ASN A 87 -6.44 -13.13 5.56
C ASN A 87 -7.96 -13.04 5.44
N ASP A 88 -8.53 -11.84 5.27
CA ASP A 88 -9.98 -11.65 5.18
C ASP A 88 -10.37 -10.68 4.05
N VAL A 89 -10.39 -11.20 2.83
CA VAL A 89 -10.76 -10.42 1.64
C VAL A 89 -12.22 -9.93 1.66
N VAL A 90 -13.09 -10.54 2.48
CA VAL A 90 -14.51 -10.17 2.59
C VAL A 90 -14.65 -8.95 3.49
N LEU A 91 -13.96 -8.93 4.64
CA LEU A 91 -13.91 -7.76 5.52
C LEU A 91 -13.09 -6.61 4.92
N TYR A 92 -12.10 -6.91 4.08
CA TYR A 92 -11.24 -5.91 3.44
C TYR A 92 -11.38 -5.94 1.92
N PRO A 93 -12.53 -5.50 1.35
CA PRO A 93 -12.73 -5.44 -0.08
C PRO A 93 -11.88 -4.33 -0.73
N ALA A 94 -11.65 -4.41 -2.04
CA ALA A 94 -10.86 -3.43 -2.79
C ALA A 94 -11.39 -1.99 -2.61
N SER A 95 -12.70 -1.79 -2.55
CA SER A 95 -13.32 -0.47 -2.31
C SER A 95 -12.88 0.15 -0.98
N LEU A 96 -12.80 -0.64 0.09
CA LEU A 96 -12.32 -0.19 1.39
C LEU A 96 -10.85 0.21 1.33
N LEU A 97 -10.01 -0.60 0.67
CA LEU A 97 -8.58 -0.29 0.54
C LEU A 97 -8.35 0.97 -0.31
N ARG A 98 -9.13 1.21 -1.37
CA ARG A 98 -9.10 2.47 -2.13
C ARG A 98 -9.48 3.66 -1.24
N SER A 99 -10.47 3.51 -0.36
CA SER A 99 -10.82 4.54 0.62
C SER A 99 -9.70 4.80 1.63
N TRP A 100 -9.06 3.76 2.17
CA TRP A 100 -7.91 3.90 3.08
C TRP A 100 -6.75 4.63 2.45
N LYS A 101 -6.44 4.31 1.19
CA LYS A 101 -5.42 5.01 0.41
C LYS A 101 -5.73 6.50 0.31
N GLY A 102 -6.93 6.86 -0.14
CA GLY A 102 -7.33 8.27 -0.30
C GLY A 102 -7.23 9.06 1.01
N ALA A 103 -7.82 8.52 2.08
CA ALA A 103 -7.80 9.16 3.40
C ALA A 103 -6.38 9.30 3.97
N ALA A 104 -5.50 8.33 3.70
CA ALA A 104 -4.10 8.39 4.14
C ALA A 104 -3.30 9.51 3.46
N GLU A 105 -3.57 9.76 2.17
CA GLU A 105 -2.93 10.81 1.38
C GLU A 105 -3.48 12.19 1.72
N GLU A 106 -4.81 12.32 1.85
CA GLU A 106 -5.48 13.55 2.29
C GLU A 106 -4.90 14.03 3.64
N LYS A 107 -4.77 13.12 4.61
CA LYS A 107 -4.21 13.43 5.93
C LYS A 107 -2.78 13.97 5.89
N VAL A 108 -1.97 13.53 4.92
CA VAL A 108 -0.60 14.05 4.72
C VAL A 108 -0.64 15.39 4.01
N GLY A 109 -1.53 15.56 3.03
CA GLY A 109 -1.77 16.84 2.36
C GLY A 109 -2.14 17.94 3.34
N GLU A 110 -3.04 17.67 4.28
CA GLU A 110 -3.42 18.59 5.36
C GLU A 110 -2.26 18.96 6.29
N SER A 111 -1.29 18.07 6.44
CA SER A 111 -0.13 18.25 7.33
C SER A 111 1.05 18.96 6.67
N THR A 112 0.98 19.21 5.35
CA THR A 112 2.06 19.84 4.57
C THR A 112 1.76 21.34 4.48
N HIS A 113 2.56 22.18 5.15
CA HIS A 113 2.37 23.64 5.21
C HIS A 113 3.48 24.37 4.45
#